data_AF-A0AAD5LNA1-F1
#
_entry.id   AF-A0AAD5LNA1-F1
#
_cell.length_a   1.000
_cell.length_b   1.000
_cell.length_c   1.000
_cell.angle_alpha   90.00
_cell.angle_beta   90.00
_cell.angle_gamma   90.00
#
_symmetry.space_group_name_H-M   'P 1'
#
loop_
_entity.id
_entity.type
_entity.pdbx_description
1 polymer ?
#
loop_
_entity_poly.entity_id
_entity_poly.type
_entity_poly.pdbx_seq_one_letter_code
_entity_poly.pdbx_strand_id
1 'polypeptide(L)'
;MTSLSTARDRYNAANSLLCLLQALEGRVTVIELQNEMAVKGLISQVDGFMNVSLHDATVQGNDDMHYHFEEFFVKARNIRYVQIPEDVRLFHIVQTLYNFITPICLHVD
;
A
#
# COMPACT_ATOMS: atom_id res chain seq x y z
N MET A 1 -0.16 12.20 -3.34
CA MET A 1 0.15 11.85 -4.73
C MET A 1 1.66 11.70 -4.87
N THR A 2 2.19 10.61 -4.36
CA THR A 2 3.60 10.26 -4.56
C THR A 2 3.72 9.81 -6.00
N SER A 3 4.31 10.68 -6.83
CA SER A 3 4.32 10.50 -8.27
C SER A 3 4.89 9.13 -8.62
N LEU A 4 4.17 8.36 -9.42
CA LEU A 4 4.71 7.26 -10.21
C LEU A 4 5.73 7.86 -11.20
N SER A 5 6.87 8.32 -10.67
CA SER A 5 7.79 9.24 -11.33
C SER A 5 8.47 8.57 -12.51
N THR A 6 8.75 7.28 -12.37
CA THR A 6 9.37 6.47 -13.42
C THR A 6 8.34 5.67 -14.20
N ALA A 7 8.68 5.35 -15.46
CA ALA A 7 7.88 4.41 -16.26
C ALA A 7 7.77 3.03 -15.60
N ARG A 8 8.80 2.64 -14.83
CA ARG A 8 8.81 1.36 -14.11
C ARG A 8 7.81 1.35 -12.95
N ASP A 9 7.69 2.44 -12.21
CA ASP A 9 6.69 2.54 -11.13
C ASP A 9 5.27 2.47 -11.69
N ARG A 10 5.02 3.17 -12.80
CA ARG A 10 3.73 3.09 -13.53
C ARG A 10 3.45 1.67 -14.01
N TYR A 11 4.45 0.99 -14.58
CA TYR A 11 4.32 -0.39 -15.02
C TYR A 11 4.01 -1.34 -13.85
N ASN A 12 4.71 -1.22 -12.73
CA ASN A 12 4.49 -2.06 -11.56
C ASN A 12 3.10 -1.81 -10.95
N ALA A 13 2.67 -0.56 -10.85
CA ALA A 13 1.33 -0.22 -10.36
C ALA A 13 0.25 -0.77 -11.30
N ALA A 14 0.47 -0.72 -12.62
CA ALA A 14 -0.45 -1.21 -13.62
C ALA A 14 -0.56 -2.75 -13.70
N ASN A 15 0.54 -3.45 -13.45
CA ASN A 15 0.66 -4.90 -13.67
C ASN A 15 0.79 -5.71 -12.37
N SER A 16 0.52 -5.09 -11.22
CA SER A 16 0.50 -5.77 -9.93
C SER A 16 -0.59 -5.20 -9.03
N LEU A 17 -0.83 -5.85 -7.89
CA LEU A 17 -1.75 -5.35 -6.87
C LEU A 17 -1.19 -4.17 -6.06
N LEU A 18 0.00 -3.65 -6.39
CA LEU A 18 0.59 -2.46 -5.76
C LEU A 18 -0.40 -1.29 -5.74
N CYS A 19 -1.13 -1.10 -6.83
CA CYS A 19 -2.14 -0.07 -6.97
C CYS A 19 -3.27 -0.12 -5.92
N LEU A 20 -3.64 -1.32 -5.45
CA LEU A 20 -4.62 -1.47 -4.37
C LEU A 20 -4.07 -0.94 -3.06
N LEU A 21 -2.80 -1.22 -2.77
CA LEU A 21 -2.12 -0.70 -1.59
C LEU A 21 -1.92 0.82 -1.67
N GLN A 22 -1.56 1.34 -2.85
CA GLN A 22 -1.46 2.78 -3.10
C GLN A 22 -2.80 3.51 -2.91
N ALA A 23 -3.92 2.87 -3.24
CA ALA A 23 -5.25 3.43 -2.99
C ALA A 23 -5.61 3.54 -1.50
N LEU A 24 -4.80 2.96 -0.61
CA LEU A 24 -4.91 3.09 0.84
C LEU A 24 -4.08 4.25 1.41
N GLU A 25 -3.29 4.98 0.60
CA GLU A 25 -2.63 6.22 1.03
C GLU A 25 -3.67 7.20 1.61
N GLY A 26 -3.35 7.79 2.76
CA GLY A 26 -4.25 8.67 3.52
C GLY A 26 -5.27 7.94 4.39
N ARG A 27 -5.18 6.61 4.53
CA ARG A 27 -6.08 5.81 5.38
C ARG A 27 -5.34 5.15 6.53
N VAL A 28 -6.04 5.00 7.66
CA VAL A 28 -5.58 4.18 8.77
C VAL A 28 -5.88 2.72 8.45
N THR A 29 -4.84 1.88 8.46
CA THR A 29 -4.95 0.44 8.20
C THR A 29 -4.15 -0.35 9.21
N VAL A 30 -4.33 -1.67 9.22
CA VAL A 30 -3.46 -2.60 9.94
C VAL A 30 -2.64 -3.39 8.93
N ILE A 31 -1.32 -3.41 9.12
CA ILE A 31 -0.38 -4.20 8.35
C ILE A 31 0.13 -5.33 9.24
N GLU A 32 -0.18 -6.57 8.87
CA GLU A 32 0.36 -7.75 9.54
C GLU A 32 1.71 -8.11 8.92
N LEU A 33 2.71 -8.24 9.76
CA LEU A 33 4.08 -8.51 9.37
C LEU A 33 4.37 -10.02 9.38
N GLN A 34 5.37 -10.46 8.62
CA GLN A 34 5.76 -11.86 8.51
C GLN A 34 6.23 -12.48 9.83
N ASN A 35 6.71 -11.67 10.77
CA ASN A 35 7.13 -12.09 12.11
C ASN A 35 5.99 -12.06 13.15
N GLU A 36 4.73 -12.07 12.70
CA GLU A 36 3.52 -12.15 13.53
C GLU A 36 3.20 -10.88 14.31
N MET A 37 4.01 -9.83 14.15
CA MET A 37 3.69 -8.49 14.65
C MET A 37 2.67 -7.80 13.75
N ALA A 38 1.97 -6.81 14.30
CA ALA A 38 1.04 -5.97 13.54
C ALA A 38 1.38 -4.48 13.72
N VAL A 39 1.15 -3.70 12.67
CA VAL A 39 1.33 -2.24 12.69
C VAL A 39 0.02 -1.59 12.28
N LYS A 40 -0.58 -0.81 13.17
CA LYS A 40 -1.74 0.02 12.86
C LYS A 40 -1.29 1.46 12.70
N GLY A 41 -1.60 2.12 11.60
CA GLY A 41 -1.21 3.52 11.39
C GLY A 41 -1.81 4.13 10.12
N LEU A 42 -1.64 5.43 9.97
CA LEU A 42 -2.02 6.18 8.77
C LEU A 42 -0.99 5.95 7.67
N ILE A 43 -1.36 5.30 6.57
CA ILE A 43 -0.46 5.14 5.42
C ILE A 43 -0.19 6.53 4.81
N SER A 44 1.04 7.01 4.90
CA SER A 44 1.45 8.28 4.32
C SER A 44 1.99 8.13 2.91
N GLN A 45 2.64 7.00 2.61
CA GLN A 45 3.20 6.70 1.30
C GLN A 45 3.30 5.20 1.06
N VAL A 46 3.05 4.79 -0.19
CA VAL A 46 3.38 3.46 -0.72
C VAL A 46 4.24 3.61 -1.97
N ASP A 47 5.47 3.10 -1.93
CA ASP A 47 6.40 3.21 -3.06
C ASP A 47 6.22 2.12 -4.14
N GLY A 48 6.97 2.23 -5.25
CA GLY A 48 6.94 1.29 -6.38
C GLY A 48 7.36 -0.15 -6.05
N PHE A 49 7.82 -0.42 -4.82
CA PHE A 49 8.28 -1.71 -4.33
C PHE A 49 7.40 -2.25 -3.20
N MET A 50 6.26 -1.61 -2.90
CA MET A 50 5.36 -1.91 -1.78
C MET A 50 5.98 -1.66 -0.40
N ASN A 51 7.01 -0.83 -0.28
CA ASN A 51 7.39 -0.31 1.04
C ASN A 51 6.36 0.72 1.46
N VAL A 52 6.06 0.74 2.76
CA VAL A 52 5.01 1.58 3.33
C VAL A 52 5.57 2.48 4.41
N SER A 53 5.33 3.78 4.28
CA SER A 53 5.54 4.76 5.35
C SER A 53 4.21 5.01 6.04
N LEU A 54 4.22 5.06 7.38
CA LEU A 54 3.06 5.34 8.21
C LEU A 54 3.33 6.51 9.15
N HIS A 55 2.28 7.29 9.41
CA HIS A 55 2.22 8.24 10.53
C HIS A 55 1.37 7.67 11.67
N ASP A 56 1.65 8.13 12.89
CA ASP A 56 0.92 7.79 14.12
C ASP A 56 0.73 6.27 14.27
N ALA A 57 1.81 5.53 14.10
CA ALA A 57 1.80 4.08 14.07
C ALA A 57 1.86 3.48 15.48
N THR A 58 1.05 2.45 15.71
CA THR A 58 1.12 1.58 16.90
C THR A 58 1.50 0.19 16.46
N VAL A 59 2.62 -0.31 16.97
CA VAL A 59 3.12 -1.66 16.73
C VAL A 59 2.67 -2.55 17.87
N GLN A 60 1.99 -3.64 17.56
CA GLN A 60 1.69 -4.72 18.50
C GLN A 60 2.77 -5.80 18.36
N GLY A 61 3.52 -6.01 19.43
CA GLY A 61 4.50 -7.08 19.57
C GLY A 61 3.87 -8.43 19.90
N ASN A 62 4.70 -9.48 19.87
CA ASN A 62 4.28 -10.85 20.22
C ASN A 62 4.15 -11.05 21.75
N ASP A 63 4.54 -10.04 22.53
CA ASP A 63 4.48 -9.97 23.99
C ASP A 63 3.26 -9.19 24.50
N ASP A 64 2.27 -8.95 23.62
CA ASP A 64 1.10 -8.10 23.87
C ASP A 64 1.43 -6.64 24.22
N MET A 65 2.67 -6.21 24.02
CA MET A 65 3.07 -4.81 24.22
C MET A 65 2.78 -3.98 22.98
N HIS A 66 2.44 -2.71 23.23
CA HIS A 66 2.19 -1.72 22.20
C HIS A 66 3.25 -0.63 22.24
N TYR A 67 3.83 -0.34 21.07
CA TYR A 67 4.83 0.69 20.90
C TYR A 67 4.32 1.74 19.91
N HIS A 68 4.34 3.01 20.31
CA HIS A 68 3.88 4.12 19.48
C HIS A 68 5.06 4.82 18.79
N PHE A 69 4.84 5.23 17.54
CA PHE A 69 5.81 5.93 16.71
C PHE A 69 5.10 7.01 15.88
N GLU A 70 5.62 8.24 15.87
CA GLU A 70 5.11 9.31 15.01
C GLU A 70 5.32 9.00 13.52
N GLU A 71 6.45 8.37 13.20
CA GLU A 71 6.79 7.87 11.86
C GLU A 71 7.26 6.42 11.93
N PHE A 72 6.76 5.58 11.03
CA PHE A 72 7.12 4.17 10.97
C PHE A 72 7.26 3.69 9.53
N PHE A 73 8.30 2.91 9.25
CA PHE A 73 8.59 2.42 7.89
C PHE A 73 8.62 0.90 7.84
N VAL A 74 7.77 0.33 6.98
CA VAL A 74 7.66 -1.11 6.74
C VAL A 74 8.25 -1.45 5.38
N LYS A 75 9.24 -2.35 5.38
CA LYS A 75 9.78 -2.91 4.13
C LYS A 75 8.79 -3.94 3.56
N ALA A 76 8.60 -3.92 2.25
CA ALA A 76 7.70 -4.82 1.53
C ALA A 76 7.89 -6.30 1.88
N ARG A 77 9.15 -6.75 1.97
CA ARG A 77 9.49 -8.14 2.32
C ARG A 77 9.02 -8.58 3.71
N ASN A 78 8.65 -7.65 4.58
CA ASN A 78 8.16 -7.96 5.91
C ASN A 78 6.62 -7.94 5.94
N ILE A 79 5.93 -7.48 4.90
CA ILE A 79 4.47 -7.44 4.84
C ILE A 79 3.94 -8.84 4.55
N ARG A 80 2.93 -9.25 5.30
CA ARG A 80 2.16 -10.48 5.08
C ARG A 80 0.75 -10.15 4.61
N TYR A 81 0.04 -9.30 5.35
CA TYR A 81 -1.30 -8.84 5.02
C TYR A 81 -1.45 -7.35 5.24
N VAL A 82 -2.34 -6.73 4.47
CA VAL A 82 -2.81 -5.35 4.70
C VAL A 82 -4.32 -5.42 4.83
N GLN A 83 -4.85 -4.99 5.96
CA GLN A 83 -6.28 -4.96 6.21
C GLN A 83 -6.91 -3.79 5.46
N ILE A 84 -7.83 -4.12 4.56
CA ILE A 84 -8.49 -3.16 3.68
C ILE A 84 -9.72 -2.62 4.44
N PRO A 85 -9.84 -1.31 4.67
CA PRO A 85 -11.03 -0.72 5.30
C PRO A 85 -12.31 -1.05 4.52
N GLU A 86 -13.42 -1.28 5.22
CA GLU A 86 -14.69 -1.75 4.62
C GLU A 86 -15.29 -0.77 3.60
N ASP A 87 -15.01 0.52 3.76
CA ASP A 87 -15.48 1.57 2.84
C ASP A 87 -14.69 1.62 1.52
N VAL A 88 -13.57 0.89 1.43
CA VAL A 88 -12.77 0.78 0.22
C VAL A 88 -13.38 -0.22 -0.76
N ARG A 89 -13.99 0.32 -1.80
CA ARG A 89 -14.58 -0.45 -2.91
C ARG A 89 -13.49 -0.94 -3.87
N LEU A 90 -12.86 -2.08 -3.57
CA LEU A 90 -11.76 -2.66 -4.37
C LEU A 90 -12.04 -2.73 -5.87
N PHE A 91 -13.25 -3.12 -6.25
CA PHE A 91 -13.66 -3.21 -7.65
C PHE A 91 -13.48 -1.87 -8.40
N HIS A 92 -13.80 -0.74 -7.76
CA HIS A 92 -13.65 0.58 -8.38
C HIS A 92 -12.18 0.95 -8.58
N ILE A 93 -11.29 0.52 -7.69
CA ILE A 93 -9.85 0.79 -7.81
C ILE A 93 -9.30 0.02 -9.03
N VAL A 94 -9.60 -1.28 -9.12
CA VAL A 94 -9.16 -2.11 -10.26
C VAL A 94 -9.74 -1.60 -11.59
N GLN A 95 -11.02 -1.22 -11.61
CA GLN A 95 -11.66 -0.67 -12.81
C GLN A 95 -11.02 0.65 -13.25
N THR A 96 -10.69 1.52 -12.31
CA THR A 96 -10.03 2.81 -12.59
C THR A 96 -8.67 2.59 -13.26
N LEU A 97 -7.90 1.60 -12.79
CA LEU A 97 -6.62 1.24 -13.40
C LEU A 97 -6.81 0.65 -14.79
N TYR A 98 -7.76 -0.27 -14.97
CA TYR A 98 -8.06 -0.85 -16.28
C TYR A 98 -8.34 0.25 -17.31
N ASN A 99 -9.16 1.25 -16.94
CA ASN A 99 -9.48 2.39 -17.80
C ASN A 99 -8.29 3.32 -18.05
N PHE A 100 -7.32 3.39 -17.14
CA PHE A 100 -6.10 4.19 -17.31
C PHE A 100 -5.04 3.49 -18.17
N ILE A 101 -4.95 2.17 -18.12
CA ILE A 101 -3.90 1.37 -18.78
C ILE A 101 -4.32 0.98 -20.20
N THR A 102 -5.61 0.65 -20.43
CA THR A 102 -6.11 0.24 -21.75
C THR A 102 -5.82 1.23 -22.88
N PRO A 103 -5.99 2.56 -22.73
CA PRO A 103 -5.63 3.49 -23.80
C PRO A 103 -4.11 3.61 -24.04
N ILE A 104 -3.27 3.27 -23.06
CA ILE A 104 -1.80 3.34 -23.18
C ILE A 104 -1.25 2.10 -23.91
N CYS A 105 -1.85 0.93 -23.70
CA CYS A 105 -1.41 -0.33 -24.31
C CYS A 105 -1.96 -0.57 -25.73
N LEU A 106 -3.01 0.13 -26.16
CA LEU A 106 -3.62 0.00 -27.50
C LEU A 106 -3.01 0.95 -28.55
N HIS A 107 -1.87 1.58 -28.28
CA HIS A 107 -1.12 2.40 -29.25
C HIS A 107 0.29 1.86 -29.52
N VAL A 108 0.49 0.56 -29.28
CA VAL A 108 1.68 -0.18 -29.73
C VAL A 108 1.25 -1.08 -30.88
N ASP A 109 0.95 -0.46 -32.01
CA ASP A 109 0.96 -1.08 -33.35
C ASP A 109 1.83 -0.21 -34.27
#